data_AF-A0A7S2QBC5-F1
#
_entry.id   AF-A0A7S2QBC5-F1
#
_cell.length_a   1.000
_cell.length_b   1.000
_cell.length_c   1.000
_cell.angle_alpha   90.00
_cell.angle_beta   90.00
_cell.angle_gamma   90.00
#
_symmetry.space_group_name_H-M   'P 1'
#
loop_
_entity.id
_entity.type
_entity.pdbx_description
1 polymer ?
#
loop_
_entity_poly.entity_id
_entity_poly.type
_entity_poly.pdbx_seq_one_letter_code
_entity_poly.pdbx_strand_id
1 'polypeptide(L)'
;GGRAYEPLAAHLAGRPRLSTHLKIDTEGTEWAVLSRLLASPEDQDKIRTLEMEVHFSYVPEADDAAARDLDEEERFEQRVQIMERLLERFVCTGTTLEVYSEGWDMAKNCAESQCREPPVHLAHGMSVDQFAVSYVNRALVPRLAAPAGAAAGQAAPTGAGAGPAARPLAS
;
A
#
# COMPACT_ATOMS: atom_id res chain seq x y z
N GLY A 1 -11.56 -11.26 31.37
CA GLY A 1 -12.46 -11.50 30.23
C GLY A 1 -12.01 -10.62 29.09
N GLY A 2 -11.70 -11.21 27.93
CA GLY A 2 -11.28 -10.44 26.74
C GLY A 2 -12.45 -9.74 26.07
N ARG A 3 -12.18 -8.62 25.39
CA ARG A 3 -13.14 -7.99 24.48
C ARG A 3 -13.28 -8.88 23.23
N ALA A 4 -14.50 -9.10 22.76
CA ALA A 4 -14.76 -9.73 21.48
C ALA A 4 -14.70 -8.65 20.39
N TYR A 5 -13.92 -8.89 19.35
CA TYR A 5 -13.81 -8.01 18.19
C TYR A 5 -14.51 -8.66 16.99
N GLU A 6 -15.21 -7.85 16.20
CA GLU A 6 -15.84 -8.27 14.96
C GLU A 6 -14.89 -8.07 13.77
N PRO A 7 -14.91 -8.96 12.76
CA PRO A 7 -14.08 -8.78 11.58
C PRO A 7 -14.61 -7.64 10.70
N LEU A 8 -13.72 -6.90 10.03
CA LEU A 8 -14.08 -5.85 9.07
C LEU A 8 -15.14 -6.29 8.05
N ALA A 9 -15.03 -7.51 7.53
CA ALA A 9 -15.98 -8.08 6.58
C ALA A 9 -17.43 -8.10 7.10
N ALA A 10 -17.65 -8.32 8.40
CA ALA A 10 -18.98 -8.29 8.99
C ALA A 10 -19.60 -6.88 8.93
N HIS A 11 -18.80 -5.83 9.11
CA HIS A 11 -19.26 -4.44 9.00
C HIS A 11 -19.50 -3.97 7.56
N LEU A 12 -18.81 -4.61 6.61
CA LEU A 12 -18.97 -4.35 5.17
C LEU A 12 -20.09 -5.20 4.54
N ALA A 13 -20.55 -6.26 5.20
CA ALA A 13 -21.62 -7.11 4.69
C ALA A 13 -22.89 -6.30 4.39
N GLY A 14 -23.45 -6.48 3.19
CA GLY A 14 -24.65 -5.78 2.73
C GLY A 14 -24.49 -4.29 2.43
N ARG A 15 -23.30 -3.71 2.61
CA ARG A 15 -23.05 -2.30 2.23
C ARG A 15 -23.06 -2.14 0.70
N PRO A 16 -23.68 -1.08 0.17
CA PRO A 16 -23.58 -0.74 -1.24
C PRO A 16 -22.13 -0.41 -1.65
N ARG A 17 -21.87 -0.49 -2.95
CA ARG A 17 -20.61 -0.07 -3.56
C ARG A 17 -20.31 1.41 -3.24
N LEU A 18 -19.05 1.74 -2.95
CA LEU A 18 -18.57 3.10 -2.68
C LEU A 18 -19.37 3.88 -1.61
N SER A 19 -19.86 3.19 -0.58
CA SER A 19 -20.72 3.78 0.46
C SER A 19 -20.05 3.91 1.82
N THR A 20 -18.85 3.35 2.00
CA THR A 20 -18.20 3.26 3.30
C THR A 20 -16.97 4.18 3.38
N HIS A 21 -16.88 4.95 4.46
CA HIS A 21 -15.64 5.62 4.88
C HIS A 21 -14.96 4.72 5.91
N LEU A 22 -13.74 4.29 5.63
CA LEU A 22 -12.99 3.39 6.49
C LEU A 22 -11.80 4.14 7.10
N LYS A 23 -11.62 4.06 8.42
CA LYS A 23 -10.40 4.48 9.11
C LYS A 23 -9.72 3.25 9.69
N ILE A 24 -8.41 3.11 9.49
CA ILE A 24 -7.60 2.03 10.08
C ILE A 24 -6.33 2.64 10.67
N ASP A 25 -6.12 2.45 11.97
CA ASP A 25 -4.87 2.81 12.62
C ASP A 25 -3.98 1.56 12.62
N THR A 26 -3.04 1.49 11.67
CA THR A 26 -2.12 0.36 11.47
C THR A 26 -0.92 0.44 12.40
N GLU A 27 -1.10 -0.09 13.60
CA GLU A 27 -0.05 -0.24 14.59
C GLU A 27 0.47 -1.69 14.59
N GLY A 28 -0.38 -2.71 14.52
CA GLY A 28 0.09 -4.11 14.45
C GLY A 28 -0.85 -5.06 13.76
N THR A 29 -1.79 -5.66 14.51
CA THR A 29 -2.65 -6.73 13.97
C THR A 29 -3.55 -6.26 12.80
N GLU A 30 -3.71 -4.95 12.65
CA GLU A 30 -4.43 -4.29 11.57
C GLU A 30 -3.76 -4.51 10.20
N TRP A 31 -2.45 -4.77 10.14
CA TRP A 31 -1.78 -5.17 8.90
C TRP A 31 -2.37 -6.47 8.33
N ALA A 32 -2.75 -7.43 9.19
CA ALA A 32 -3.45 -8.64 8.77
C ALA A 32 -4.90 -8.38 8.35
N VAL A 33 -5.53 -7.32 8.86
CA VAL A 33 -6.85 -6.86 8.40
C VAL A 33 -6.75 -6.27 6.99
N LEU A 34 -5.74 -5.46 6.72
CA LEU A 34 -5.47 -4.92 5.38
C LEU A 34 -5.16 -6.02 4.37
N SER A 35 -4.34 -7.01 4.73
CA SER A 35 -4.06 -8.16 3.86
C SER A 35 -5.34 -8.91 3.48
N ARG A 36 -6.24 -9.15 4.45
CA ARG A 36 -7.57 -9.74 4.20
C ARG A 36 -8.45 -8.86 3.32
N LEU A 37 -8.45 -7.54 3.54
CA LEU A 37 -9.16 -6.59 2.69
C LEU A 37 -8.64 -6.64 1.23
N LEU A 38 -7.32 -6.67 1.04
CA LEU A 38 -6.67 -6.76 -0.27
C LEU A 38 -6.98 -8.08 -1.00
N ALA A 39 -7.31 -9.15 -0.27
CA ALA A 39 -7.76 -10.42 -0.83
C ALA A 39 -9.25 -10.42 -1.23
N SER A 40 -10.02 -9.39 -0.85
CA SER A 40 -11.46 -9.27 -1.13
C SER A 40 -11.77 -8.07 -2.02
N PRO A 41 -11.75 -8.22 -3.36
CA PRO A 41 -12.15 -7.15 -4.28
C PRO A 41 -13.56 -6.63 -4.03
N GLU A 42 -14.47 -7.52 -3.60
CA GLU A 42 -15.86 -7.16 -3.27
C GLU A 42 -15.91 -6.16 -2.11
N ASP A 43 -15.12 -6.37 -1.05
CA ASP A 43 -15.07 -5.46 0.09
C ASP A 43 -14.36 -4.15 -0.25
N GLN A 44 -13.30 -4.20 -1.06
CA GLN A 44 -12.63 -3.01 -1.58
C GLN A 44 -13.58 -2.11 -2.38
N ASP A 45 -14.48 -2.70 -3.18
CA ASP A 45 -15.44 -1.95 -3.98
C ASP A 45 -16.52 -1.24 -3.14
N LYS A 46 -16.73 -1.63 -1.88
CA LYS A 46 -17.65 -0.96 -0.93
C LYS A 46 -17.05 0.29 -0.30
N ILE A 47 -15.72 0.39 -0.28
CA ILE A 47 -14.99 1.49 0.35
C ILE A 47 -14.93 2.68 -0.61
N ARG A 48 -15.41 3.83 -0.13
CA ARG A 48 -15.37 5.13 -0.81
C ARG A 48 -14.05 5.84 -0.55
N THR A 49 -13.68 5.97 0.73
CA THR A 49 -12.43 6.56 1.20
C THR A 49 -11.83 5.68 2.28
N LEU A 50 -10.51 5.67 2.35
CA LEU A 50 -9.73 4.95 3.35
C LEU A 50 -8.73 5.93 3.97
N GLU A 51 -8.89 6.19 5.26
CA GLU A 51 -7.96 6.98 6.06
C GLU A 51 -7.11 6.03 6.89
N MET A 52 -5.80 6.21 6.90
CA MET A 52 -4.90 5.34 7.62
C MET A 52 -3.90 6.12 8.44
N GLU A 53 -3.62 5.65 9.66
CA GLU A 53 -2.41 5.99 10.41
C GLU A 53 -1.45 4.81 10.32
N VAL A 54 -0.26 5.03 9.78
CA VAL A 54 0.74 3.99 9.51
C VAL A 54 1.81 4.06 10.58
N HIS A 55 2.12 2.93 11.22
CA HIS A 55 3.28 2.75 12.09
C HIS A 55 4.08 1.55 11.60
N PHE A 56 5.24 1.85 11.02
CA PHE A 56 6.09 0.88 10.35
C PHE A 56 6.92 0.04 11.32
N SER A 57 7.39 0.59 12.44
CA SER A 57 8.22 -0.14 13.40
C SER A 57 7.46 -0.72 14.60
N TYR A 58 6.18 -0.40 14.77
CA TYR A 58 5.42 -0.92 15.90
C TYR A 58 5.16 -2.42 15.73
N VAL A 59 5.45 -3.17 16.80
CA VAL A 59 5.20 -4.61 16.92
C VAL A 59 4.53 -4.82 18.28
N PRO A 60 3.20 -4.93 18.33
CA PRO A 60 2.50 -5.16 19.58
C PRO A 60 2.85 -6.53 20.15
N GLU A 61 2.93 -6.62 21.48
CA GLU A 61 3.09 -7.90 22.19
C GLU A 61 1.95 -8.90 21.95
N ALA A 62 0.86 -8.46 21.33
CA ALA A 62 -0.33 -9.24 20.99
C ALA A 62 -0.38 -9.69 19.51
N ASP A 63 0.68 -9.47 18.73
CA ASP A 63 0.69 -9.84 17.31
C ASP A 63 0.50 -11.34 17.07
N ASP A 64 -0.05 -11.69 15.91
CA ASP A 64 -0.21 -13.09 15.48
C ASP A 64 1.15 -13.79 15.49
N ALA A 65 1.20 -15.07 15.89
CA ALA A 65 2.45 -15.82 16.00
C ALA A 65 3.23 -15.82 14.67
N ALA A 66 2.51 -15.92 13.55
CA ALA A 66 3.09 -15.87 12.21
C ALA A 66 3.80 -14.54 11.89
N ALA A 67 3.34 -13.40 12.43
CA ALA A 67 4.00 -12.11 12.22
C ALA A 67 5.25 -11.95 13.09
N ARG A 68 5.31 -12.64 14.24
CA ARG A 68 6.47 -12.64 15.13
C ARG A 68 7.62 -13.49 14.60
N ASP A 69 7.30 -14.53 13.84
CA ASP A 69 8.28 -15.46 13.28
C ASP A 69 9.04 -14.87 12.08
N LEU A 70 8.46 -13.84 11.43
CA LEU A 70 9.15 -13.08 10.39
C LEU A 70 10.30 -12.27 11.00
N ASP A 71 11.39 -12.10 10.26
CA ASP A 71 12.40 -11.14 10.68
C ASP A 71 11.93 -9.68 10.43
N GLU A 72 12.74 -8.71 10.84
CA GLU A 72 12.38 -7.30 10.72
C GLU A 72 12.26 -6.86 9.26
N GLU A 73 13.16 -7.30 8.39
CA GLU A 73 13.20 -6.94 6.97
C GLU A 73 11.99 -7.54 6.22
N GLU A 74 11.67 -8.81 6.47
CA GLU A 74 10.51 -9.49 5.88
C GLU A 74 9.20 -8.83 6.29
N ARG A 75 9.06 -8.43 7.57
CA ARG A 75 7.88 -7.68 8.02
C ARG A 75 7.77 -6.34 7.30
N PHE A 76 8.89 -5.63 7.15
CA PHE A 76 8.89 -4.35 6.44
C PHE A 76 8.47 -4.51 4.98
N GLU A 77 9.06 -5.48 4.28
CA GLU A 77 8.74 -5.73 2.89
C GLU A 77 7.25 -6.07 2.73
N GLN A 78 6.69 -6.90 3.61
CA GLN A 78 5.26 -7.22 3.61
C GLN A 78 4.39 -5.97 3.80
N ARG A 79 4.74 -5.09 4.74
CA ARG A 79 4.00 -3.84 5.01
C ARG A 79 4.05 -2.90 3.81
N VAL A 80 5.22 -2.76 3.18
CA VAL A 80 5.39 -1.98 1.93
C VAL A 80 4.55 -2.56 0.80
N GLN A 81 4.59 -3.87 0.59
CA GLN A 81 3.79 -4.55 -0.45
C GLN A 81 2.27 -4.34 -0.23
N ILE A 82 1.80 -4.34 1.02
CA ILE A 82 0.40 -4.01 1.33
C ILE A 82 0.07 -2.58 0.88
N MET A 83 0.91 -1.61 1.23
CA MET A 83 0.73 -0.21 0.86
C MET A 83 0.72 -0.01 -0.65
N GLU A 84 1.61 -0.67 -1.38
CA GLU A 84 1.65 -0.64 -2.85
C GLU A 84 0.40 -1.25 -3.46
N ARG A 85 -0.05 -2.40 -2.96
CA ARG A 85 -1.27 -3.07 -3.45
C ARG A 85 -2.54 -2.26 -3.20
N LEU A 86 -2.60 -1.47 -2.13
CA LEU A 86 -3.70 -0.52 -1.93
C LEU A 86 -3.79 0.46 -3.11
N LEU A 87 -2.68 0.86 -3.72
CA LEU A 87 -2.66 1.77 -4.87
C LEU A 87 -3.27 1.14 -6.14
N GLU A 88 -3.46 -0.17 -6.23
CA GLU A 88 -4.15 -0.78 -7.38
C GLU A 88 -5.61 -0.32 -7.45
N ARG A 89 -6.28 -0.19 -6.30
CA ARG A 89 -7.71 0.15 -6.19
C ARG A 89 -7.98 1.55 -5.67
N PHE A 90 -7.03 2.13 -4.95
CA PHE A 90 -7.17 3.44 -4.36
C PHE A 90 -6.14 4.42 -4.94
N VAL A 91 -6.45 5.72 -4.81
CA VAL A 91 -5.55 6.82 -5.17
C VAL A 91 -5.21 7.55 -3.89
N CYS A 92 -3.92 7.71 -3.60
CA CYS A 92 -3.46 8.57 -2.52
C CYS A 92 -3.84 10.02 -2.84
N THR A 93 -4.58 10.67 -1.93
CA THR A 93 -5.05 12.05 -2.08
C THR A 93 -4.47 13.01 -1.06
N GLY A 94 -3.77 12.49 -0.04
CA GLY A 94 -3.09 13.29 0.95
C GLY A 94 -2.24 12.45 1.90
N THR A 95 -1.24 13.08 2.50
CA THR A 95 -0.39 12.50 3.54
C THR A 95 0.04 13.59 4.53
N THR A 96 0.47 13.21 5.73
CA THR A 96 1.10 14.14 6.68
C THR A 96 2.60 14.28 6.46
N LEU A 97 3.18 13.52 5.52
CA LEU A 97 4.62 13.53 5.26
C LEU A 97 5.13 14.90 4.81
N GLU A 98 4.36 15.68 4.03
CA GLU A 98 4.79 17.03 3.64
C GLU A 98 4.94 17.94 4.86
N VAL A 99 3.96 17.94 5.76
CA VAL A 99 3.99 18.72 6.99
C VAL A 99 5.16 18.29 7.90
N TYR A 100 5.41 16.98 7.99
CA TYR A 100 6.54 16.46 8.76
C TYR A 100 7.88 16.86 8.15
N SER A 101 7.96 16.92 6.82
CA SER A 101 9.18 17.34 6.12
C SER A 101 9.53 18.81 6.35
N GLU A 102 8.53 19.69 6.45
CA GLU A 102 8.73 21.12 6.73
C GLU A 102 9.32 21.37 8.13
N GLY A 103 8.97 20.52 9.09
CA GLY A 103 9.46 20.59 10.47
C GLY A 103 10.72 19.76 10.74
N TRP A 104 11.21 19.00 9.76
CA TRP A 104 12.32 18.07 9.97
C TRP A 104 13.66 18.80 10.00
N ASP A 105 14.33 18.76 11.15
CA ASP A 105 15.69 19.26 11.33
C ASP A 105 16.54 18.19 12.01
N MET A 106 17.39 17.52 11.25
CA MET A 106 18.22 16.42 11.76
C MET A 106 19.00 16.82 13.04
N ALA A 107 19.49 18.07 13.13
CA ALA A 107 20.26 18.52 14.27
C ALA A 107 19.40 18.74 15.53
N LYS A 108 18.10 19.06 15.37
CA LYS A 108 17.16 19.22 16.49
C LYS A 108 16.48 17.91 16.86
N ASN A 109 16.04 17.16 15.85
CA ASN A 109 15.28 15.93 16.01
C ASN A 109 16.17 14.75 16.39
N CYS A 110 17.48 14.85 16.14
CA CYS A 110 18.47 13.86 16.57
C CYS A 110 19.70 14.50 17.24
N ALA A 111 19.44 15.39 18.20
CA ALA A 111 20.50 16.09 18.93
C ALA A 111 21.29 15.18 19.88
N GLU A 112 20.72 14.04 20.29
CA GLU A 112 21.35 13.09 21.21
C GLU A 112 21.87 11.86 20.46
N SER A 113 23.04 11.36 20.86
CA SER A 113 23.75 10.24 20.23
C SER A 113 23.05 8.87 20.35
N GLN A 114 21.74 8.84 20.62
CA GLN A 114 20.94 7.64 20.88
C GLN A 114 19.63 7.61 20.09
N CYS A 115 19.52 8.32 18.97
CA CYS A 115 18.41 8.05 18.05
C CYS A 115 18.56 6.63 17.52
N ARG A 116 17.57 5.78 17.78
CA ARG A 116 17.44 4.52 17.05
C ARG A 116 17.17 4.89 15.60
N GLU A 117 18.05 4.46 14.69
CA GLU A 117 17.88 4.66 13.26
C GLU A 117 16.53 4.08 12.85
N PRO A 118 15.63 4.89 12.24
CA PRO A 118 14.35 4.39 11.79
C PRO A 118 14.57 3.40 10.65
N PRO A 119 13.72 2.37 10.55
CA PRO A 119 13.84 1.34 9.52
C PRO A 119 13.58 1.88 8.11
N VAL A 120 12.82 2.98 8.00
CA VAL A 120 12.51 3.63 6.72
C VAL A 120 12.74 5.13 6.82
N HIS A 121 13.50 5.65 5.88
CA HIS A 121 13.76 7.07 5.73
C HIS A 121 13.67 7.50 4.27
N LEU A 122 13.33 8.77 4.04
CA LEU A 122 13.50 9.41 2.73
C LEU A 122 14.99 9.64 2.44
N ALA A 123 15.33 9.87 1.18
CA ALA A 123 16.71 10.10 0.74
C ALA A 123 17.43 11.26 1.46
N HIS A 124 16.68 12.19 2.05
CA HIS A 124 17.20 13.30 2.85
C HIS A 124 17.22 13.02 4.37
N GLY A 125 17.08 11.76 4.78
CA GLY A 125 17.21 11.29 6.16
C GLY A 125 15.99 11.52 7.06
N MET A 126 14.84 11.93 6.52
CA MET A 126 13.62 12.03 7.32
C MET A 126 13.00 10.67 7.53
N SER A 127 12.72 10.32 8.79
CA SER A 127 11.96 9.12 9.15
C SER A 127 10.56 9.15 8.53
N VAL A 128 10.13 8.02 7.99
CA VAL A 128 8.73 7.79 7.57
C VAL A 128 8.08 6.68 8.36
N ASP A 129 8.55 6.48 9.60
CA ASP A 129 8.10 5.39 10.45
C ASP A 129 6.64 5.55 10.89
N GLN A 130 6.18 6.80 11.06
CA GLN A 130 4.80 7.11 11.38
C GLN A 130 4.26 8.25 10.52
N PHE A 131 3.11 8.06 9.87
CA PHE A 131 2.40 9.09 9.13
C PHE A 131 0.93 8.73 8.93
N ALA A 132 0.10 9.73 8.63
CA ALA A 132 -1.26 9.48 8.16
C ALA A 132 -1.33 9.62 6.64
N VAL A 133 -2.19 8.83 6.01
CA VAL A 133 -2.42 8.83 4.57
C VAL A 133 -3.91 8.67 4.27
N SER A 134 -4.36 9.43 3.28
CA SER A 134 -5.75 9.45 2.83
C SER A 134 -5.84 8.89 1.42
N TYR A 135 -6.77 7.97 1.22
CA TYR A 135 -7.03 7.31 -0.04
C TYR A 135 -8.48 7.49 -0.48
N VAL A 136 -8.68 7.66 -1.78
CA VAL A 136 -10.01 7.63 -2.42
C VAL A 136 -10.07 6.46 -3.39
N ASN A 137 -11.22 5.77 -3.44
CA ASN A 137 -11.40 4.68 -4.39
C ASN A 137 -11.25 5.21 -5.83
N ARG A 138 -10.43 4.54 -6.64
CA ARG A 138 -10.09 4.95 -8.00
C ARG A 138 -11.30 5.08 -8.92
N ALA A 139 -12.40 4.40 -8.61
CA ALA A 139 -13.66 4.53 -9.36
C ALA A 139 -14.32 5.92 -9.21
N LEU A 140 -13.94 6.70 -8.20
CA LEU A 140 -14.47 8.05 -7.93
C LEU A 140 -13.59 9.16 -8.50
N VAL A 141 -12.32 8.87 -8.75
CA VAL A 141 -11.43 9.81 -9.41
C VAL A 141 -11.73 9.70 -10.89
N PRO A 142 -12.22 10.76 -11.56
CA PRO A 142 -12.33 10.74 -13.01
C PRO A 142 -10.99 10.25 -13.53
N ARG A 143 -10.99 9.20 -14.36
CA ARG A 143 -9.81 8.93 -15.17
C ARG A 143 -9.62 10.24 -15.89
N LEU A 144 -8.60 11.02 -15.51
CA LEU A 144 -8.13 12.14 -16.32
C LEU A 144 -8.05 11.52 -17.70
N ALA A 145 -9.02 11.88 -18.55
CA ALA A 145 -9.15 11.24 -19.83
C ALA A 145 -7.75 11.36 -20.42
N ALA A 146 -7.11 10.23 -20.73
CA ALA A 146 -5.90 10.26 -21.52
C ALA A 146 -6.24 11.24 -22.65
N PRO A 147 -5.48 12.35 -22.80
CA PRO A 147 -5.90 13.45 -23.65
C PRO A 147 -6.39 12.85 -24.95
N ALA A 148 -7.62 13.18 -25.34
CA ALA A 148 -8.41 12.47 -26.36
C ALA A 148 -7.79 12.49 -27.78
N GLY A 149 -6.49 12.77 -27.91
CA GLY A 149 -5.71 12.85 -29.14
C GLY A 149 -4.56 11.84 -29.27
N ALA A 150 -4.38 10.85 -28.39
CA ALA A 150 -3.35 9.80 -28.58
C ALA A 150 -3.85 8.57 -29.38
N ALA A 151 -4.89 8.74 -30.20
CA ALA A 151 -5.32 7.74 -31.18
C ALA A 151 -5.02 8.26 -32.59
N ALA A 152 -3.81 7.99 -33.11
CA ALA A 152 -3.53 7.80 -34.55
C ALA A 152 -2.03 7.58 -34.79
N GLY A 153 -1.57 6.35 -34.56
CA GLY A 153 -0.30 5.85 -35.07
C GLY A 153 -0.51 4.41 -35.50
N GLN A 154 -1.12 4.22 -36.67
CA GLN A 154 -1.33 2.93 -37.30
C GLN A 154 0.02 2.20 -37.41
N ALA A 155 0.22 1.15 -36.60
CA ALA A 155 1.26 0.17 -36.87
C ALA A 155 0.83 -0.62 -38.11
N ALA A 156 1.54 -0.40 -39.22
CA ALA A 156 1.37 -1.14 -40.45
C ALA A 156 1.64 -2.65 -40.21
N PRO A 157 0.94 -3.55 -40.91
CA PRO A 157 1.21 -4.98 -40.82
C PRO A 157 2.53 -5.30 -41.53
N THR A 158 3.62 -5.48 -40.77
CA THR A 158 4.82 -6.11 -41.30
C THR A 158 4.60 -7.62 -41.39
N GLY A 159 4.17 -8.03 -42.58
CA GLY A 159 4.70 -9.14 -43.35
C GLY A 159 5.05 -10.43 -42.60
N ALA A 160 4.31 -11.48 -42.96
CA ALA A 160 4.71 -12.87 -42.81
C ALA A 160 6.14 -13.10 -43.30
N GLY A 161 7.02 -13.55 -42.40
CA GLY A 161 8.35 -14.06 -42.72
C GLY A 161 8.47 -15.51 -42.26
N ALA A 162 8.45 -16.42 -43.23
CA ALA A 162 8.70 -17.84 -43.05
C ALA A 162 10.06 -18.11 -42.39
N GLY A 163 10.13 -19.14 -41.54
CA GLY A 163 11.32 -19.51 -40.75
C GLY A 163 12.49 -20.09 -41.55
N PRO A 164 13.51 -20.59 -40.84
CA PRO A 164 14.02 -21.91 -41.22
C PRO A 164 14.33 -22.85 -40.04
N ALA A 165 13.98 -24.10 -40.31
CA ALA A 165 14.63 -25.38 -39.99
C ALA A 165 15.60 -25.51 -38.78
N ALA A 166 15.25 -26.47 -37.93
CA ALA A 166 16.12 -27.09 -36.94
C ALA A 166 17.40 -27.68 -37.55
N ARG A 167 18.53 -27.51 -36.84
CA ARG A 167 19.77 -28.25 -37.05
C ARG A 167 19.79 -29.48 -36.13
N PRO A 168 20.27 -30.65 -36.61
CA PRO A 168 20.45 -31.82 -35.76
C PRO A 168 21.69 -31.68 -34.87
N LEU A 169 21.63 -32.26 -33.67
CA LEU A 169 22.77 -32.52 -32.80
C LEU A 169 23.74 -33.50 -33.48
N ALA A 170 25.03 -33.20 -33.40
CA ALA A 170 26.09 -34.17 -33.61
C ALA A 170 26.69 -34.59 -32.26
N SER A 171 27.12 -35.84 -32.23
CA SER A 171 27.54 -36.71 -31.14
C SER A 171 28.62 -36.21 -30.19
#